data_AF-A0A948FAS1-F1
#
_entry.id   AF-A0A948FAS1-F1
#
_cell.length_a   1.000
_cell.length_b   1.000
_cell.length_c   1.000
_cell.angle_alpha   90.00
_cell.angle_beta   90.00
_cell.angle_gamma   90.00
#
_symmetry.space_group_name_H-M   'P 1'
#
loop_
_entity.id
_entity.type
_entity.pdbx_description
1 polymer ?
#
loop_
_entity_poly.entity_id
_entity_poly.type
_entity_poly.pdbx_seq_one_letter_code
_entity_poly.pdbx_strand_id
1 'polypeptide(L)'
;MQSLKGFMDNGFILLDVKKNEGLVLGFLFGRKGIKIVSPDAFKQFNAKGYIKCVWNFKLSGRQDATLLSTETRVFCTCKASKFFFSIYWFFIAYFSGLTRVIILKLIKQEAEAAS
;
A
#
# COMPACT_ATOMS: atom_id res chain seq x y z
N MET A 1 1.70 19.09 -2.74
CA MET A 1 1.90 17.97 -3.70
C MET A 1 3.20 17.17 -3.47
N GLN A 2 3.88 17.29 -2.32
CA GLN A 2 5.12 16.57 -1.99
C GLN A 2 4.91 15.13 -1.46
N SER A 3 3.69 14.75 -1.08
CA SER A 3 3.43 13.50 -0.34
C SER A 3 3.67 12.23 -1.15
N LEU A 4 3.33 12.19 -2.43
CA LEU A 4 3.46 10.97 -3.25
C LEU A 4 4.90 10.68 -3.67
N LYS A 5 5.70 11.72 -3.92
CA LYS A 5 7.10 11.59 -4.32
C LYS A 5 7.92 10.88 -3.24
N GLY A 6 7.69 11.20 -1.97
CA GLY A 6 8.36 10.53 -0.86
C GLY A 6 8.11 9.02 -0.83
N PHE A 7 6.90 8.55 -1.13
CA PHE A 7 6.63 7.11 -1.27
C PHE A 7 7.43 6.50 -2.42
N MET A 8 7.45 7.15 -3.58
CA MET A 8 8.19 6.64 -4.74
C MET A 8 9.71 6.57 -4.48
N ASP A 9 10.27 7.57 -3.80
CA ASP A 9 11.67 7.61 -3.40
C ASP A 9 12.02 6.46 -2.41
N ASN A 10 11.04 5.96 -1.66
CA ASN A 10 11.17 4.83 -0.73
C ASN A 10 10.80 3.46 -1.35
N GLY A 11 10.70 3.38 -2.68
CA GLY A 11 10.51 2.13 -3.42
C GLY A 11 9.06 1.69 -3.61
N PHE A 12 8.09 2.58 -3.37
CA PHE A 12 6.71 2.37 -3.80
C PHE A 12 6.56 2.68 -5.30
N ILE A 13 5.66 1.95 -5.93
CA ILE A 13 5.37 2.05 -7.36
C ILE A 13 3.92 2.51 -7.49
N LEU A 14 3.67 3.65 -8.15
CA LEU A 14 2.31 4.10 -8.42
C LEU A 14 1.69 3.20 -9.50
N LEU A 15 0.65 2.44 -9.15
CA LEU A 15 0.02 1.47 -10.06
C LEU A 15 -1.22 2.02 -10.75
N ASP A 16 -2.01 2.81 -10.02
CA ASP A 16 -3.23 3.42 -10.55
C ASP A 16 -3.59 4.67 -9.74
N VAL A 17 -4.18 5.66 -10.42
CA VAL A 17 -4.77 6.86 -9.81
C VAL A 17 -6.05 7.17 -10.56
N LYS A 18 -7.16 7.19 -9.83
CA LYS A 18 -8.47 7.53 -10.37
C LYS A 18 -9.01 8.73 -9.61
N LYS A 19 -9.22 9.82 -10.35
CA LYS A 19 -9.76 11.06 -9.77
C LYS A 19 -11.07 10.76 -9.05
N ASN A 20 -11.19 11.25 -7.80
CA ASN A 20 -12.35 11.05 -6.92
C ASN A 20 -12.70 9.59 -6.55
N GLU A 21 -11.93 8.60 -6.99
CA GLU A 21 -12.10 7.19 -6.59
C GLU A 21 -10.95 6.72 -5.68
N GLY A 22 -9.74 7.24 -5.88
CA GLY A 22 -8.58 6.94 -5.05
C GLY A 22 -7.33 6.54 -5.83
N LEU A 23 -6.43 5.80 -5.16
CA LEU A 23 -5.13 5.43 -5.72
C LEU A 23 -4.66 4.07 -5.24
N VAL A 24 -3.72 3.49 -5.98
CA VAL A 24 -3.13 2.18 -5.72
C VAL A 24 -1.61 2.27 -5.80
N LEU A 25 -0.95 1.84 -4.74
CA LEU A 25 0.51 1.74 -4.64
C LEU A 25 0.92 0.27 -4.60
N GLY A 26 1.99 -0.06 -5.31
CA GLY A 26 2.67 -1.35 -5.27
C GLY A 26 3.99 -1.25 -4.54
N PHE A 27 4.44 -2.34 -3.93
CA PHE A 27 5.80 -2.47 -3.43
C PHE A 27 6.23 -3.94 -3.47
N LEU A 28 7.50 -4.16 -3.82
CA LEU A 28 8.11 -5.49 -3.89
C LEU A 28 9.25 -5.55 -2.88
N PHE A 29 9.22 -6.53 -1.99
CA PHE A 29 10.30 -6.78 -1.06
C PHE A 29 10.55 -8.28 -0.90
N GLY A 30 11.77 -8.64 -0.57
CA GLY A 30 12.15 -10.02 -0.31
C GLY A 30 13.49 -10.07 0.41
N ARG A 31 14.06 -11.27 0.55
CA ARG A 31 15.36 -11.45 1.21
C ARG A 31 16.50 -10.70 0.51
N LYS A 32 16.36 -10.42 -0.79
CA LYS A 32 17.31 -9.65 -1.59
C LYS A 32 17.08 -8.12 -1.51
N GLY A 33 16.20 -7.67 -0.62
CA GLY A 33 15.85 -6.26 -0.45
C GLY A 33 14.61 -5.84 -1.24
N ILE A 34 14.44 -4.51 -1.35
CA ILE A 34 13.35 -3.86 -2.09
C ILE A 34 13.69 -3.88 -3.58
N LYS A 35 12.67 -4.09 -4.43
CA LYS A 35 12.82 -4.04 -5.88
C LYS A 35 11.87 -3.04 -6.51
N ILE A 36 12.41 -2.07 -7.23
CA ILE A 36 11.65 -1.08 -7.98
C ILE A 36 11.57 -1.53 -9.44
N VAL A 37 10.37 -1.52 -10.02
CA VAL A 37 10.10 -1.89 -11.40
C VAL A 37 9.04 -0.95 -11.98
N SER A 38 8.85 -0.95 -13.30
CA SER A 38 7.75 -0.22 -13.92
C SER A 38 6.39 -0.80 -13.48
N PRO A 39 5.30 -0.01 -13.54
CA PRO A 39 3.96 -0.48 -13.17
C PRO A 39 3.51 -1.73 -13.95
N ASP A 40 3.83 -1.83 -15.25
CA ASP A 40 3.47 -3.01 -16.05
C ASP A 40 4.31 -4.23 -15.71
N ALA A 41 5.61 -4.05 -15.46
CA ALA A 41 6.47 -5.12 -14.95
C ALA A 41 6.00 -5.59 -13.56
N PHE A 42 5.51 -4.67 -12.71
CA PHE A 42 4.93 -5.03 -11.42
C PHE A 42 3.73 -5.96 -11.58
N LYS A 43 2.80 -5.67 -12.51
CA LYS A 43 1.62 -6.51 -12.78
C LYS A 43 2.02 -7.95 -13.11
N GLN A 44 3.05 -8.14 -13.94
CA GLN A 44 3.53 -9.44 -14.40
C GLN A 44 4.54 -10.11 -13.46
N PHE A 45 4.99 -9.40 -12.41
CA PHE A 45 6.06 -9.85 -11.55
C PHE A 45 5.74 -11.16 -10.80
N ASN A 46 6.58 -12.18 -11.00
CA ASN A 46 6.44 -13.51 -10.39
C ASN A 46 7.76 -14.11 -9.87
N ALA A 47 8.83 -13.30 -9.78
CA ALA A 47 10.15 -13.81 -9.39
C ALA A 47 10.14 -14.38 -7.97
N LYS A 48 10.63 -15.62 -7.81
CA LYS A 48 10.64 -16.33 -6.53
C LYS A 48 11.44 -15.58 -5.47
N GLY A 49 10.99 -15.70 -4.22
CA GLY A 49 11.68 -15.12 -3.06
C GLY A 49 11.28 -13.67 -2.76
N TYR A 50 10.33 -13.13 -3.52
CA TYR A 50 9.74 -11.82 -3.31
C TYR A 50 8.29 -11.93 -2.82
N ILE A 51 7.85 -10.86 -2.17
CA ILE A 51 6.50 -10.61 -1.72
C ILE A 51 6.05 -9.39 -2.49
N LYS A 52 4.89 -9.53 -3.14
CA LYS A 52 4.25 -8.49 -3.93
C LYS A 52 3.09 -7.94 -3.12
N CYS A 53 3.16 -6.67 -2.77
CA CYS A 53 2.12 -6.02 -1.98
C CYS A 53 1.50 -4.86 -2.75
N VAL A 54 0.20 -4.71 -2.55
CA VAL A 54 -0.59 -3.61 -3.08
C VAL A 54 -1.30 -2.95 -1.93
N TRP A 55 -1.21 -1.62 -1.86
CA TRP A 55 -1.87 -0.81 -0.85
C TRP A 55 -2.73 0.24 -1.54
N ASN A 56 -4.04 0.21 -1.29
CA ASN A 56 -4.96 1.16 -1.90
C ASN A 56 -5.52 2.17 -0.87
N PHE A 57 -5.93 3.30 -1.40
CA PHE A 57 -6.83 4.23 -0.75
C PHE A 57 -8.05 4.38 -1.65
N LYS A 58 -9.24 4.13 -1.11
CA LYS A 58 -10.49 4.18 -1.85
C LYS A 58 -11.39 5.25 -1.25
N LEU A 59 -11.91 6.11 -2.11
CA LEU A 59 -12.94 7.09 -1.80
C LEU A 59 -14.29 6.53 -2.22
N SER A 60 -15.29 6.70 -1.38
CA SER A 60 -16.68 6.39 -1.68
C SER A 60 -17.56 7.53 -1.20
N GLY A 61 -18.30 8.14 -2.13
CA GLY A 61 -19.32 9.13 -1.78
C GLY A 61 -20.38 8.53 -0.85
N ARG A 62 -20.78 9.29 0.15
CA ARG A 62 -21.97 9.12 0.99
C ARG A 62 -22.81 10.41 0.85
N GLN A 63 -24.06 10.40 1.31
CA GLN A 63 -24.98 11.52 1.12
C GLN A 63 -24.38 12.88 1.55
N ASP A 64 -23.76 12.94 2.73
CA ASP A 64 -23.21 14.18 3.29
C ASP A 64 -21.71 14.08 3.63
N ALA A 65 -21.02 13.05 3.16
CA ALA A 65 -19.62 12.79 3.52
C ALA A 65 -18.89 11.96 2.46
N THR A 66 -17.56 11.93 2.53
CA THR A 66 -16.74 10.96 1.77
C THR A 66 -16.14 9.94 2.72
N LEU A 67 -16.38 8.65 2.45
CA LEU A 67 -15.73 7.56 3.16
C LEU A 67 -14.38 7.25 2.50
N LEU A 68 -13.30 7.47 3.24
CA LEU A 68 -11.95 7.00 2.89
C LEU A 68 -11.69 5.65 3.57
N SER A 69 -11.31 4.65 2.79
CA SER A 69 -10.88 3.34 3.28
C SER A 69 -9.55 2.91 2.69
N THR A 70 -8.89 1.95 3.33
CA THR A 70 -7.59 1.45 2.90
C THR A 70 -7.48 -0.05 3.09
N GLU A 71 -6.81 -0.72 2.17
CA GLU A 71 -6.60 -2.16 2.18
C GLU A 71 -5.19 -2.49 1.69
N THR A 72 -4.52 -3.42 2.36
CA THR A 72 -3.25 -3.98 1.90
C THR A 72 -3.46 -5.42 1.48
N ARG A 73 -3.17 -5.74 0.22
CA ARG A 73 -3.19 -7.10 -0.33
C ARG A 73 -1.77 -7.58 -0.52
N VAL A 74 -1.49 -8.81 -0.09
CA VAL A 74 -0.15 -9.39 -0.10
C VAL A 74 -0.17 -10.71 -0.88
N PHE A 75 0.72 -10.82 -1.86
CA PHE A 75 0.95 -12.02 -2.64
C PHE A 75 2.38 -12.53 -2.44
N CYS A 76 2.52 -13.74 -1.92
CA CYS A 76 3.81 -14.40 -1.74
C CYS A 76 4.14 -15.25 -2.97
N THR A 77 5.25 -14.95 -3.65
CA THR A 77 5.62 -15.64 -4.91
C THR A 77 6.03 -17.10 -4.73
N CYS A 78 6.42 -17.52 -3.52
CA CYS A 78 6.78 -18.91 -3.23
C CYS A 78 6.53 -19.29 -1.76
N LYS A 79 6.64 -20.60 -1.45
CA LYS A 79 6.49 -21.10 -0.07
C LYS A 79 7.47 -20.45 0.91
N ALA A 80 8.72 -20.24 0.48
CA ALA A 80 9.75 -19.60 1.31
C ALA A 80 9.41 -18.15 1.65
N SER A 81 8.89 -17.37 0.68
CA SER A 81 8.45 -16.00 0.93
C SER A 81 7.20 -15.96 1.81
N LYS A 82 6.30 -16.94 1.68
CA LYS A 82 5.14 -17.09 2.57
C LYS A 82 5.55 -17.36 4.01
N PHE A 83 6.48 -18.30 4.24
CA PHE A 83 6.97 -18.60 5.58
C PHE A 83 7.64 -17.38 6.24
N PHE A 84 8.53 -16.72 5.51
CA PHE A 84 9.17 -15.48 5.98
C PHE A 84 8.12 -14.39 6.30
N PHE A 85 7.15 -14.19 5.40
CA PHE A 85 6.09 -13.21 5.61
C PHE A 85 5.21 -13.55 6.80
N SER A 86 4.87 -14.82 7.03
CA SER A 86 4.05 -15.23 8.17
C SER A 86 4.72 -14.92 9.51
N ILE A 87 6.03 -15.17 9.63
CA ILE A 87 6.80 -14.83 10.84
C ILE A 87 6.81 -13.31 11.03
N TYR A 88 7.20 -12.57 9.98
CA TYR A 88 7.20 -11.11 10.02
C TYR A 88 5.84 -10.55 10.42
N TRP A 89 4.76 -11.05 9.79
CA TRP A 89 3.40 -10.58 10.02
C TRP A 89 2.93 -10.87 11.44
N PHE A 90 3.30 -12.02 12.02
CA PHE A 90 2.96 -12.33 13.41
C PHE A 90 3.45 -11.25 14.39
N PHE A 91 4.66 -10.72 14.19
CA PHE A 91 5.20 -9.67 15.07
C PHE A 91 4.70 -8.26 14.71
N ILE A 92 4.47 -7.99 13.42
CA ILE A 92 4.27 -6.62 12.92
C ILE A 92 2.80 -6.27 12.66
N ALA A 93 1.91 -7.26 12.49
CA ALA A 93 0.51 -7.03 12.11
C ALA A 93 -0.22 -6.04 13.01
N TYR A 94 -0.02 -6.15 14.32
CA TYR A 94 -0.67 -5.27 15.30
C TYR A 94 -0.27 -3.80 15.10
N PHE A 95 1.03 -3.51 15.11
CA PHE A 95 1.55 -2.16 14.90
C PHE A 95 1.22 -1.63 13.51
N SER A 96 1.32 -2.48 12.48
CA SER A 96 0.91 -2.15 11.12
C SER A 96 -0.55 -1.71 11.09
N GLY A 97 -1.46 -2.42 11.77
CA GLY A 97 -2.88 -2.05 11.88
C GLY A 97 -3.07 -0.66 12.50
N LEU A 98 -2.39 -0.37 13.61
CA LEU A 98 -2.48 0.95 14.28
C LEU A 98 -2.04 2.08 13.36
N THR A 99 -0.93 1.90 12.63
CA THR A 99 -0.47 2.94 11.67
C THR A 99 -1.50 3.23 10.60
N ARG A 100 -2.25 2.22 10.11
CA ARG A 100 -3.33 2.44 9.13
C ARG A 100 -4.45 3.30 9.70
N VAL A 101 -4.85 3.04 10.94
CA VAL A 101 -5.89 3.83 11.62
C VAL A 101 -5.43 5.27 11.81
N ILE A 102 -4.19 5.48 12.24
CA ILE A 102 -3.61 6.82 12.43
C ILE A 102 -3.55 7.57 11.11
N ILE A 103 -3.06 6.95 10.03
CA ILE A 103 -3.00 7.55 8.69
C ILE A 103 -4.40 8.00 8.24
N LEU A 104 -5.44 7.16 8.38
CA LEU A 104 -6.81 7.51 8.01
C LEU A 104 -7.35 8.69 8.84
N LYS A 105 -7.07 8.72 10.15
CA LYS A 105 -7.48 9.84 11.02
C LYS A 105 -6.82 11.15 10.63
N LEU A 106 -5.51 11.13 10.35
CA LEU A 106 -4.77 12.32 9.93
C LEU A 106 -5.30 12.85 8.59
N ILE A 107 -5.58 11.97 7.62
CA ILE A 107 -6.15 12.39 6.34
C ILE A 107 -7.54 13.00 6.54
N LYS A 108 -8.39 12.41 7.39
CA LYS A 108 -9.71 12.98 7.72
C LYS A 108 -9.58 14.39 8.30
N GLN A 109 -8.73 14.57 9.30
CA GLN A 109 -8.53 15.87 9.95
C GLN A 109 -8.06 16.95 8.96
N GLU A 110 -7.07 16.62 8.12
CA GLU A 110 -6.55 17.56 7.12
C GLU A 110 -7.61 17.92 6.06
N ALA A 111 -8.36 16.92 5.58
CA ALA A 111 -9.39 17.14 4.56
C ALA A 111 -10.56 17.97 5.09
N GLU A 112 -10.98 17.74 6.34
CA GLU A 112 -12.07 18.49 6.98
C GLU A 112 -11.66 19.90 7.40
N ALA A 113 -10.37 20.13 7.72
CA ALA A 113 -9.85 21.47 8.01
C ALA A 113 -9.68 22.34 6.76
N ALA A 114 -9.51 21.73 5.58
CA ALA A 114 -9.38 22.41 4.30
C ALA A 114 -10.72 22.65 3.57
N SER A 115 -11.84 22.21 4.16
CA SER A 115 -13.21 22.38 3.67
C SER A 115 -13.87 23.62 4.27
#